data_AF-A0A0F9B8U7-F1
#
_entry.id   AF-A0A0F9B8U7-F1
#
_cell.length_a   1.000
_cell.length_b   1.000
_cell.length_c   1.000
_cell.angle_alpha   90.00
_cell.angle_beta   90.00
_cell.angle_gamma   90.00
#
_symmetry.space_group_name_H-M   'P 1'
#
loop_
_entity.id
_entity.type
_entity.pdbx_description
1 polymer ?
#
loop_
_entity_poly.entity_id
_entity_poly.type
_entity_poly.pdbx_seq_one_letter_code
_entity_poly.pdbx_strand_id
1 'polypeptide(L)' 'STASQTSWAILGLLCTEERDSESVKNGIRFLTENQKEDGTWDEKEFTGTGFPKVFYLRYHMYRSYFPLLALSRYRNTVK' A
#
# COMPACT_ATOMS: atom_id res chain seq x y z
N SER A 1 3.65 0.11 -10.10
CA SER A 1 2.77 -0.08 -8.92
C SER A 1 2.64 1.23 -8.17
N THR A 2 1.58 1.39 -7.38
CA THR A 2 1.38 2.57 -6.50
C THR A 2 1.50 2.13 -5.05
N ALA A 3 1.98 3.02 -4.17
CA ALA A 3 2.19 2.67 -2.77
C ALA A 3 0.87 2.37 -2.06
N SER A 4 -0.18 3.15 -2.35
CA SER A 4 -1.51 2.96 -1.76
C SER A 4 -2.18 1.65 -2.21
N GLN A 5 -2.21 1.33 -3.50
CA GLN A 5 -2.89 0.11 -3.97
C GLN A 5 -2.13 -1.17 -3.59
N THR A 6 -0.79 -1.15 -3.60
CA THR A 6 0.00 -2.27 -3.06
C THR A 6 -0.33 -2.49 -1.58
N SER A 7 -0.47 -1.41 -0.82
CA SER A 7 -0.85 -1.48 0.60
C SER A 7 -2.25 -2.06 0.79
N TRP A 8 -3.23 -1.71 -0.05
CA TRP A 8 -4.56 -2.31 0.01
C TRP A 8 -4.55 -3.80 -0.26
N ALA A 9 -3.78 -4.24 -1.26
CA ALA A 9 -3.62 -5.66 -1.56
C ALA A 9 -2.99 -6.43 -0.38
N ILE A 10 -1.92 -5.89 0.21
CA ILE A 10 -1.28 -6.46 1.40
C ILE A 10 -2.27 -6.55 2.56
N LEU A 11 -2.97 -5.45 2.87
CA LEU A 11 -3.94 -5.41 3.97
C LEU A 11 -5.06 -6.43 3.78
N GLY A 12 -5.53 -6.63 2.54
CA GLY A 12 -6.51 -7.67 2.22
C GLY A 12 -5.97 -9.08 2.44
N LEU A 13 -4.76 -9.37 1.93
CA LEU A 13 -4.12 -10.69 2.07
C LEU A 13 -3.77 -11.02 3.53
N LEU A 14 -3.41 -10.02 4.35
CA LEU A 14 -3.17 -10.20 5.78
C LEU A 14 -4.42 -10.63 6.56
N CYS A 15 -5.62 -10.47 5.99
CA CYS A 15 -6.87 -10.92 6.58
C CYS A 15 -7.26 -12.36 6.18
N THR A 16 -6.44 -13.06 5.41
CA THR A 16 -6.68 -14.44 4.96
C THR A 16 -5.60 -15.39 5.46
N GLU A 17 -5.71 -16.67 5.10
CA GLU A 17 -4.67 -17.68 5.36
C GLU A 17 -3.39 -17.45 4.54
N GLU A 18 -3.43 -16.56 3.53
CA GLU A 18 -2.31 -16.21 2.64
C GLU A 18 -1.37 -15.14 3.21
N ARG A 19 -1.51 -14.81 4.51
CA ARG A 19 -0.77 -13.72 5.16
C ARG A 19 0.76 -13.88 5.09
N ASP A 20 1.26 -15.11 4.99
CA ASP A 20 2.69 -15.45 4.93
C ASP A 20 3.17 -15.79 3.50
N SER A 21 2.33 -15.53 2.49
CA SER A 21 2.61 -15.80 1.08
C SER A 21 3.75 -14.95 0.52
N GLU A 22 4.39 -15.45 -0.55
CA GLU A 22 5.41 -14.69 -1.29
C GLU A 22 4.85 -13.37 -1.87
N SER A 23 3.56 -13.33 -2.19
CA SER A 23 2.89 -12.10 -2.65
C SER A 23 2.93 -11.00 -1.60
N VAL A 24 2.65 -11.32 -0.34
CA VAL A 24 2.74 -10.36 0.78
C VAL A 24 4.19 -9.91 0.96
N LYS A 25 5.14 -10.84 1.00
CA LYS A 25 6.58 -10.51 1.17
C LYS A 25 7.10 -9.61 0.05
N ASN A 26 6.71 -9.89 -1.19
CA ASN A 26 7.06 -9.08 -2.36
C ASN A 26 6.45 -7.68 -2.28
N GLY A 27 5.20 -7.57 -1.81
CA GLY A 27 4.55 -6.29 -1.57
C GLY A 27 5.24 -5.46 -0.49
N ILE A 28 5.59 -6.09 0.65
CA ILE A 28 6.32 -5.44 1.73
C ILE A 28 7.69 -4.96 1.25
N ARG A 29 8.43 -5.81 0.52
CA ARG A 29 9.72 -5.45 -0.07
C ARG A 29 9.59 -4.24 -1.00
N PHE A 30 8.59 -4.23 -1.89
CA PHE A 30 8.31 -3.07 -2.74
C PHE A 30 8.09 -1.79 -1.93
N LEU A 31 7.30 -1.84 -0.85
CA LEU A 31 7.08 -0.67 0.00
C LEU A 31 8.38 -0.21 0.68
N THR A 32 9.19 -1.12 1.22
CA THR A 32 10.44 -0.73 1.90
C THR A 32 11.49 -0.20 0.93
N GLU A 33 11.62 -0.76 -0.27
CA GLU A 33 12.61 -0.32 -1.28
C GLU A 33 12.24 1.00 -1.94
N ASN A 34 10.95 1.36 -1.96
CA ASN A 34 10.46 2.59 -2.59
C ASN A 34 10.12 3.70 -1.58
N GLN A 35 10.43 3.51 -0.30
CA GLN A 35 10.28 4.56 0.71
C GLN A 35 11.38 5.61 0.50
N LYS A 36 10.99 6.89 0.48
CA LYS A 36 11.91 8.02 0.41
C LYS A 36 12.59 8.25 1.76
N GLU A 37 13.68 9.00 1.75
CA GLU A 37 14.41 9.39 2.97
C GLU A 37 13.54 10.16 3.98
N ASP A 38 12.54 10.93 3.50
CA ASP A 38 11.58 11.64 4.34
C ASP A 38 10.47 10.74 4.92
N GLY A 39 10.54 9.42 4.65
CA GLY A 39 9.58 8.43 5.10
C GLY A 39 8.30 8.34 4.28
N THR A 40 8.14 9.15 3.23
CA THR A 40 6.98 9.12 2.32
C THR A 40 7.22 8.25 1.08
N TRP A 41 6.21 8.09 0.24
CA TRP A 41 6.32 7.43 -1.07
C TRP A 41 5.87 8.37 -2.18
N ASP A 42 6.45 8.24 -3.36
CA ASP A 42 5.93 8.91 -4.55
C ASP A 42 4.76 8.12 -5.16
N GLU A 43 3.74 8.86 -5.60
CA GLU A 43 2.56 8.28 -6.24
C GLU A 43 2.04 9.26 -7.30
N LYS A 44 2.35 8.96 -8.56
CA LYS A 44 1.96 9.80 -9.71
C LYS A 44 0.52 9.53 -10.12
N GLU A 45 0.09 8.29 -10.04
CA GLU A 45 -1.24 7.87 -10.47
C GLU A 45 -2.34 8.31 -9.50
N PHE A 46 -3.54 8.49 -10.02
CA PHE A 46 -4.72 8.78 -9.22
C PHE A 46 -5.31 7.46 -8.74
N THR A 47 -5.45 7.30 -7.43
CA THR A 47 -5.94 6.07 -6.80
C THR A 47 -7.33 6.23 -6.18
N GLY A 48 -7.85 7.47 -6.11
CA GLY A 48 -9.22 7.76 -5.71
C GLY A 48 -10.17 7.92 -6.90
N THR A 49 -11.42 7.48 -6.72
CA THR A 49 -12.49 7.70 -7.70
C THR A 49 -13.46 8.72 -7.16
N GLY A 50 -13.77 9.77 -7.93
CA GLY A 50 -14.86 10.69 -7.64
C GLY A 50 -16.13 10.27 -8.39
N PHE A 51 -16.11 10.34 -9.73
CA PHE A 51 -17.14 9.80 -10.59
C PHE A 51 -16.54 8.72 -11.51
N PRO A 52 -17.02 7.47 -11.44
CA PRO A 52 -16.48 6.38 -12.25
C PRO A 52 -16.37 6.75 -13.73
N LYS A 53 -15.20 6.47 -14.31
CA LYS A 53 -14.85 6.70 -15.72
C LYS A 53 -14.63 8.16 -16.15
N VAL A 54 -15.07 9.16 -15.38
CA VAL A 54 -15.04 10.56 -15.85
C VAL A 54 -14.37 11.55 -14.88
N PHE A 55 -14.16 11.17 -13.61
CA PHE A 55 -13.53 12.04 -12.63
C PHE A 55 -12.79 11.26 -11.54
N TYR A 56 -11.50 11.54 -11.37
CA TYR A 56 -10.61 10.85 -10.44
C TYR A 56 -10.02 11.82 -9.43
N LEU A 57 -9.74 11.31 -8.23
CA LEU A 57 -9.25 12.08 -7.09
C LEU A 57 -7.84 11.65 -6.73
N ARG A 58 -6.99 12.64 -6.43
CA ARG A 58 -5.73 12.42 -5.74
C ARG A 58 -5.90 12.72 -4.26
N TYR A 59 -5.94 11.66 -3.46
CA TYR A 59 -5.83 11.80 -2.01
C TYR A 59 -4.34 11.87 -1.65
N HIS A 60 -3.80 13.08 -1.47
CA HIS A 60 -2.37 13.32 -1.28
C HIS A 60 -1.72 12.50 -0.15
N MET A 61 -2.49 12.17 0.89
CA MET A 61 -1.99 11.41 2.04
C MET A 61 -2.02 9.90 1.83
N TYR A 62 -2.69 9.36 0.81
CA TYR A 62 -2.78 7.90 0.59
C TYR A 62 -1.42 7.26 0.39
N ARG A 63 -0.52 7.95 -0.31
CA ARG A 63 0.86 7.50 -0.55
C ARG A 63 1.69 7.33 0.73
N SER A 64 1.31 7.96 1.85
CA SER A 64 2.04 7.84 3.12
C SER A 64 1.25 7.05 4.15
N TYR A 65 -0.05 7.30 4.27
CA TYR A 65 -0.92 6.70 5.27
C TYR A 65 -1.06 5.18 5.07
N PHE A 66 -1.35 4.72 3.85
CA PHE A 66 -1.61 3.31 3.61
C PHE A 66 -0.36 2.43 3.70
N PRO A 67 0.81 2.83 3.15
CA PRO A 67 2.05 2.06 3.34
C PRO A 67 2.43 1.91 4.81
N LEU A 68 2.32 3.00 5.60
CA LEU A 68 2.60 2.93 7.03
C LEU A 68 1.65 1.96 7.74
N LEU A 69 0.36 2.01 7.41
CA LEU A 69 -0.63 1.08 7.96
C LEU A 69 -0.33 -0.37 7.57
N ALA A 70 0.00 -0.64 6.31
CA ALA A 70 0.32 -1.98 5.82
C ALA A 70 1.58 -2.56 6.47
N LEU A 71 2.67 -1.78 6.54
CA LEU A 71 3.91 -2.18 7.19
C LEU A 71 3.70 -2.46 8.69
N SER A 72 2.96 -1.59 9.39
CA SER A 72 2.63 -1.77 10.80
C SER A 72 1.80 -3.03 11.04
N ARG A 73 0.78 -3.27 10.21
CA ARG A 73 -0.07 -4.47 10.30
C ARG A 73 0.73 -5.74 10.00
N TYR A 74 1.55 -5.75 8.96
CA TYR A 74 2.41 -6.89 8.63
C TYR A 74 3.31 -7.26 9.81
N ARG A 75 4.04 -6.28 10.37
CA ARG A 75 4.94 -6.48 11.52
C ARG A 75 4.24 -7.08 12.75
N ASN A 76 2.97 -6.75 12.96
CA ASN A 76 2.23 -7.20 14.14
C ASN A 76 1.47 -8.51 13.93
N THR A 77 1.29 -8.95 12.69
CA THR A 77 0.53 -10.16 12.34
C THR A 77 1.44 -11.34 11.99
N VAL A 78 2.53 -11.07 11.27
CA VAL A 78 3.52 -12.07 10.88
C VAL A 78 4.56 -12.16 11.99
N LYS A 79 4.72 -13.38 12.54
CA LYS A 79 5.71 -13.68 13.59
C LYS A 79 7.03 -14.12 12.99
#